data_AF-A0A1S8CK87-F1
#
_entry.id   AF-A0A1S8CK87-F1
#
_cell.length_a   1.000
_cell.length_b   1.000
_cell.length_c   1.000
_cell.angle_alpha   90.00
_cell.angle_beta   90.00
_cell.angle_gamma   90.00
#
_symmetry.space_group_name_H-M   'P 1'
#
loop_
_entity.id
_entity.type
_entity.pdbx_description
1 polymer ?
#
loop_
_entity_poly.entity_id
_entity_poly.type
_entity_poly.pdbx_seq_one_letter_code
_entity_poly.pdbx_strand_id
1 'polypeptide(L)'
;MTIVNISPVEFFSLDDFMYFQQDRLDDSVTDNEVKSVLEIIEQQGILDILDTPCGYVRHSKALMRLGHRVTGIDLSPSFIEQASIHNFGERGRFYLGEMDDMLGGGGSLI
;
A
#
# COMPACT_ATOMS: atom_id res chain seq x y z
N MET A 1 -20.52 -17.21 -23.18
CA MET A 1 -19.91 -16.40 -22.11
C MET A 1 -19.12 -17.36 -21.24
N THR A 2 -17.80 -17.36 -21.37
CA THR A 2 -16.93 -18.25 -20.58
C THR A 2 -16.62 -17.53 -19.28
N ILE A 3 -16.99 -18.12 -18.15
CA ILE A 3 -16.52 -17.63 -16.85
C ILE A 3 -15.07 -18.06 -16.73
N VAL A 4 -14.15 -17.10 -16.69
CA VAL A 4 -12.74 -17.37 -16.41
C VAL A 4 -12.59 -17.39 -14.89
N ASN A 5 -12.07 -18.49 -14.36
CA ASN A 5 -11.81 -18.61 -12.92
C ASN A 5 -10.36 -18.18 -12.68
N ILE A 6 -10.17 -16.90 -12.33
CA ILE A 6 -8.87 -16.29 -12.03
C ILE A 6 -8.79 -16.10 -10.51
N SER A 7 -7.66 -16.42 -9.89
CA SER A 7 -7.48 -16.17 -8.46
C SER A 7 -7.38 -14.67 -8.14
N PRO A 8 -7.70 -14.22 -6.91
CA PRO A 8 -7.55 -12.81 -6.54
C PRO A 8 -6.13 -12.27 -6.78
N VAL A 9 -5.09 -13.06 -6.46
CA VAL A 9 -3.68 -12.69 -6.68
C VAL A 9 -3.38 -12.47 -8.16
N GLU A 10 -3.86 -13.36 -9.04
CA GLU A 10 -3.69 -13.21 -10.49
C GLU A 10 -4.49 -12.05 -11.05
N PHE A 11 -5.68 -11.77 -10.49
CA PHE A 11 -6.48 -10.61 -10.88
C PHE A 11 -5.80 -9.28 -10.53
N PHE A 12 -5.08 -9.24 -9.41
CA PHE A 12 -4.32 -8.07 -8.94
C PHE A 12 -2.82 -8.16 -9.24
N SER A 13 -2.46 -8.74 -10.39
CA SER A 13 -1.07 -8.86 -10.81
C SER A 13 -0.40 -7.48 -10.94
N LEU A 14 0.90 -7.41 -10.59
CA LEU A 14 1.69 -6.18 -10.67
C LEU A 14 1.69 -5.59 -12.08
N ASP A 15 1.90 -6.44 -13.10
CA ASP A 15 2.04 -5.98 -14.48
C ASP A 15 0.73 -5.37 -15.01
N ASP A 16 -0.40 -6.04 -14.77
CA ASP A 16 -1.71 -5.53 -15.19
C ASP A 16 -2.06 -4.25 -14.43
N PHE A 17 -1.84 -4.25 -13.11
CA PHE A 17 -2.12 -3.08 -12.29
C PHE A 17 -1.30 -1.86 -12.73
N MET A 18 0.00 -2.04 -12.95
CA MET A 18 0.88 -0.95 -13.40
C MET A 18 0.49 -0.46 -14.79
N TYR A 19 0.05 -1.35 -15.69
CA TYR A 19 -0.45 -0.96 -17.01
C TYR A 19 -1.69 -0.07 -16.92
N PHE A 20 -2.66 -0.41 -16.06
CA PHE A 20 -3.89 0.39 -15.92
C PHE A 20 -3.70 1.67 -15.10
N GLN A 21 -2.69 1.73 -14.23
CA GLN A 21 -2.47 2.84 -13.31
C GLN A 21 -1.41 3.85 -13.79
N GLN A 22 -0.96 3.75 -15.05
CA GLN A 22 0.11 4.59 -15.60
C GLN A 22 -0.11 6.09 -15.40
N ASP A 23 -1.35 6.56 -15.60
CA ASP A 23 -1.71 7.98 -15.45
C ASP A 23 -1.60 8.49 -14.01
N ARG A 24 -1.46 7.57 -13.05
CA ARG A 24 -1.40 7.85 -11.60
C ARG A 24 -0.02 7.59 -11.00
N LEU A 25 0.98 7.32 -11.84
CA LEU A 25 2.38 7.15 -11.42
C LEU A 25 3.09 8.47 -11.12
N ASP A 26 2.48 9.61 -11.41
CA ASP A 26 3.01 10.92 -11.04
C ASP A 26 2.90 11.15 -9.52
N ASP A 27 4.04 11.42 -8.88
CA ASP A 27 4.12 11.75 -7.46
C ASP A 27 3.25 12.98 -7.12
N SER A 28 3.04 13.91 -8.05
CA SER A 28 2.18 15.08 -7.82
C SER A 28 0.71 14.69 -7.60
N VAL A 29 0.22 13.66 -8.29
CA VAL A 29 -1.12 13.10 -8.09
C VAL A 29 -1.20 12.46 -6.71
N THR A 30 -0.20 11.65 -6.35
CA THR A 30 -0.14 10.99 -5.04
C THR A 30 -0.09 11.99 -3.88
N ASP A 31 0.72 13.03 -3.99
CA ASP A 31 0.87 14.05 -2.94
C ASP A 31 -0.44 14.83 -2.72
N ASN A 32 -1.19 15.13 -3.80
CA ASN A 32 -2.51 15.77 -3.71
C ASN A 32 -3.56 14.87 -3.04
N GLU A 33 -3.54 13.58 -3.32
CA GLU A 33 -4.43 12.60 -2.68
C GLU A 33 -4.13 12.47 -1.19
N VAL A 34 -2.85 12.32 -0.81
CA VAL A 34 -2.44 12.26 0.60
C VAL A 34 -2.84 13.53 1.35
N LYS A 35 -2.59 14.70 0.75
CA LYS A 35 -3.01 15.97 1.34
C LYS A 35 -4.52 16.01 1.59
N SER A 36 -5.31 15.60 0.61
CA SER A 36 -6.78 15.60 0.72
C SER A 36 -7.26 14.68 1.85
N VAL A 37 -6.66 13.49 2.00
CA VAL A 37 -6.98 12.57 3.11
C VAL A 37 -6.66 13.21 4.46
N LEU A 38 -5.47 13.78 4.62
CA LEU A 38 -5.04 14.41 5.88
C LEU A 38 -5.89 15.63 6.26
N GLU A 39 -6.36 16.39 5.26
CA GLU A 39 -7.30 17.50 5.45
C GLU A 39 -8.68 17.02 5.94
N ILE A 40 -9.21 15.93 5.37
CA ILE A 40 -10.52 15.37 5.76
C ILE A 40 -10.55 14.91 7.21
N ILE A 41 -9.45 14.30 7.69
CA ILE A 41 -9.36 13.82 9.07
C ILE A 41 -8.94 14.91 10.06
N GLU A 42 -8.82 16.17 9.59
CA GLU A 42 -8.41 17.35 10.37
C GLU A 42 -7.13 17.12 11.20
N GLN A 43 -6.21 16.33 10.67
CA GLN A 43 -5.12 15.80 11.49
C GLN A 43 -4.06 16.86 11.79
N GLN A 44 -3.64 16.89 13.06
CA GLN A 44 -2.43 17.57 13.50
C GLN A 44 -1.39 16.57 14.00
N GLY A 45 -0.16 16.65 13.49
CA GLY A 45 0.97 15.84 13.95
C GLY A 45 1.13 14.47 13.29
N ILE A 46 2.04 13.67 13.85
CA ILE A 46 2.46 12.36 13.33
C ILE A 46 1.46 11.28 13.73
N LEU A 47 1.09 10.41 12.78
CA LEU A 47 0.13 9.32 12.97
C LEU A 47 0.79 7.95 12.80
N ASP A 48 0.13 6.94 13.37
CA ASP A 48 0.26 5.53 13.00
C ASP A 48 -0.87 5.18 12.02
N ILE A 49 -0.51 4.83 10.78
CA ILE A 49 -1.45 4.67 9.66
C ILE A 49 -1.41 3.23 9.15
N LEU A 50 -2.59 2.65 8.92
CA LEU A 50 -2.76 1.41 8.16
C LEU A 50 -3.09 1.76 6.71
N ASP A 51 -2.24 1.33 5.78
CA ASP A 51 -2.43 1.46 4.33
C ASP A 51 -2.80 0.09 3.75
N THR A 52 -4.06 -0.11 3.37
CA THR A 52 -4.55 -1.41 2.88
C THR A 52 -5.65 -1.21 1.81
N PRO A 53 -5.45 -1.70 0.57
CA PRO A 53 -4.26 -2.36 0.06
C PRO A 53 -3.12 -1.36 -0.17
N CYS A 54 -1.88 -1.68 0.19
CA CYS A 54 -0.76 -0.74 0.04
C CYS A 54 -0.16 -0.69 -1.38
N GLY A 55 -0.39 -1.71 -2.22
CA GLY A 55 0.13 -1.82 -3.58
C GLY A 55 1.64 -1.58 -3.68
N TYR A 56 2.07 -0.86 -4.73
CA TYR A 56 3.46 -0.42 -4.91
C TYR A 56 3.88 0.76 -4.01
N VAL A 57 3.21 0.92 -2.86
CA VAL A 57 3.58 1.80 -1.74
C VAL A 57 3.66 3.30 -2.03
N ARG A 58 2.93 3.81 -3.04
CA ARG A 58 2.96 5.24 -3.40
C ARG A 58 2.48 6.15 -2.26
N HIS A 59 1.33 5.84 -1.65
CA HIS A 59 0.74 6.62 -0.58
C HIS A 59 1.52 6.46 0.70
N SER A 60 1.85 5.22 1.06
CA SER A 60 2.78 4.90 2.13
C SER A 60 4.07 5.74 2.09
N LYS A 61 4.74 5.83 0.92
CA LYS A 61 5.94 6.68 0.75
C LYS A 61 5.65 8.16 1.00
N ALA A 62 4.57 8.69 0.44
CA ALA A 62 4.18 10.08 0.65
C ALA A 62 3.87 10.40 2.12
N LEU A 63 3.14 9.52 2.81
CA LEU A 63 2.83 9.65 4.23
C LEU A 63 4.09 9.57 5.10
N MET A 64 5.02 8.65 4.80
CA MET A 64 6.30 8.57 5.51
C MET A 64 7.19 9.81 5.29
N ARG A 65 7.18 10.41 4.09
CA ARG A 65 7.87 11.69 3.81
C ARG A 65 7.34 12.83 4.69
N LEU A 66 6.06 12.81 5.04
CA LEU A 66 5.44 13.76 5.97
C LEU A 66 5.68 13.41 7.45
N GLY A 67 6.40 12.33 7.73
CA GLY A 67 6.77 11.94 9.09
C GLY A 67 5.77 11.00 9.78
N HIS A 68 4.77 10.47 9.09
CA HIS A 68 3.90 9.43 9.63
C HIS A 68 4.66 8.09 9.78
N ARG A 69 4.09 7.16 10.57
CA ARG A 69 4.48 5.76 10.62
C ARG A 69 3.40 4.96 9.91
N VAL A 70 3.80 4.07 9.01
CA VAL A 70 2.88 3.35 8.12
C VAL A 70 3.09 1.84 8.28
N THR A 71 1.98 1.14 8.46
CA THR A 71 1.89 -0.31 8.28
C THR A 71 1.09 -0.56 7.01
N GLY A 72 1.71 -1.20 6.01
CA GLY A 72 1.05 -1.58 4.77
C GLY A 72 0.69 -3.06 4.74
N ILE A 73 -0.47 -3.39 4.19
CA ILE A 73 -0.88 -4.77 3.90
C ILE A 73 -1.30 -4.85 2.44
N ASP A 74 -0.81 -5.84 1.72
CA ASP A 74 -1.27 -6.17 0.38
C ASP A 74 -1.29 -7.68 0.18
N LEU A 75 -2.25 -8.16 -0.61
CA LEU A 75 -2.39 -9.58 -0.93
C LEU A 75 -1.35 -10.03 -1.98
N SER A 76 -0.83 -9.11 -2.78
CA SER A 76 0.06 -9.42 -3.88
C SER A 76 1.52 -9.56 -3.41
N PRO A 77 2.13 -10.76 -3.52
CA PRO A 77 3.52 -10.95 -3.12
C PRO A 77 4.50 -10.05 -3.89
N SER A 78 4.21 -9.75 -5.16
CA SER A 78 5.09 -8.92 -5.99
C SER A 78 5.09 -7.46 -5.55
N PHE A 79 3.97 -6.92 -5.04
CA PHE A 79 3.95 -5.58 -4.44
C PHE A 79 4.77 -5.53 -3.14
N ILE A 80 4.67 -6.56 -2.30
CA ILE A 80 5.45 -6.63 -1.05
C ILE A 80 6.95 -6.81 -1.33
N GLU A 81 7.32 -7.62 -2.31
CA GLU A 81 8.71 -7.74 -2.76
C GLU A 81 9.24 -6.39 -3.25
N GLN A 82 8.48 -5.66 -4.05
CA GLN A 82 8.83 -4.30 -4.48
C GLN A 82 8.90 -3.29 -3.32
N ALA A 83 8.09 -3.44 -2.28
CA ALA A 83 8.22 -2.62 -1.09
C ALA A 83 9.55 -2.91 -0.39
N SER A 84 9.93 -4.18 -0.27
CA SER A 84 11.13 -4.61 0.47
C SER A 84 12.46 -4.09 -0.09
N ILE A 85 12.54 -3.74 -1.39
CA ILE A 85 13.75 -3.15 -1.99
C ILE A 85 14.03 -1.74 -1.44
N HIS A 86 13.04 -1.09 -0.86
CA HIS A 86 13.15 0.24 -0.29
C HIS A 86 13.42 0.16 1.21
N ASN A 87 14.40 0.92 1.70
CA ASN A 87 14.63 1.03 3.14
C ASN A 87 13.74 2.14 3.72
N PHE A 88 12.67 1.75 4.42
CA PHE A 88 11.76 2.68 5.08
C PHE A 88 12.15 3.01 6.53
N GLY A 89 13.26 2.44 7.02
CA GLY A 89 13.67 2.57 8.42
C GLY A 89 12.56 2.12 9.38
N GLU A 90 12.48 2.77 10.54
CA GLU A 90 11.48 2.43 11.57
C GLU A 90 10.05 2.93 11.23
N ARG A 91 9.89 3.66 10.12
CA ARG A 91 8.62 4.33 9.77
C ARG A 91 7.73 3.51 8.85
N GLY A 92 8.24 2.46 8.21
CA GLY A 92 7.47 1.62 7.30
C GLY A 92 7.60 0.14 7.64
N ARG A 93 6.47 -0.55 7.73
CA ARG A 93 6.39 -2.02 7.85
C ARG A 93 5.36 -2.52 6.86
N PHE A 94 5.69 -3.55 6.09
CA PHE A 94 4.82 -4.06 5.02
C PHE A 94 4.66 -5.55 5.17
N TYR A 95 3.42 -6.03 5.07
CA TYR A 95 3.08 -7.44 5.28
C TYR A 95 2.27 -7.97 4.10
N LEU A 96 2.55 -9.21 3.73
CA LEU A 96 1.70 -9.99 2.84
C LEU A 96 0.48 -10.47 3.64
N GLY A 97 -0.73 -10.15 3.17
CA GLY A 97 -1.97 -10.58 3.83
C GLY A 97 -3.21 -10.03 3.16
N GLU A 98 -4.37 -10.60 3.51
CA GLU A 98 -5.68 -10.08 3.09
C GLU A 98 -6.11 -8.90 3.98
N MET A 99 -7.07 -8.09 3.52
CA MET A 99 -7.57 -6.95 4.31
C MET A 99 -8.36 -7.38 5.55
N ASP A 100 -8.99 -8.56 5.49
CA ASP A 100 -9.77 -9.17 6.55
C ASP A 100 -8.95 -10.09 7.45
N ASP A 101 -7.68 -10.32 7.12
CA ASP A 101 -6.73 -10.93 8.05
C ASP A 101 -6.54 -9.98 9.24
N MET A 102 -7.19 -10.31 10.36
CA MET A 102 -6.97 -9.58 11.60
C MET A 102 -5.48 -9.70 11.98
N LEU A 103 -4.75 -8.58 11.97
CA LEU A 103 -3.44 -8.45 12.60
C LEU A 103 -3.59 -8.53 14.13
N GLY A 104 -4.01 -9.70 14.61
CA GLY A 104 -4.15 -10.08 16.00
C GLY A 104 -3.21 -11.25 16.30
N GLY A 105 -1.91 -10.99 16.32
CA GLY A 105 -0.96 -11.81 17.08
C GLY A 105 -0.14 -12.88 16.34
N GLY A 106 0.10 -12.80 15.03
CA GLY A 106 0.93 -13.82 14.38
C GLY A 106 1.22 -13.70 12.90
N GLY A 107 1.26 -12.49 12.31
CA GLY A 107 1.72 -12.34 10.93
C GLY A 107 3.20 -12.72 10.82
N SER A 108 3.52 -13.74 10.03
CA SER A 108 4.90 -14.13 9.75
C SER A 108 5.63 -12.99 9.04
N LEU A 109 6.71 -12.52 9.67
CA LEU A 109 7.72 -11.69 9.01
C LEU A 109 8.38 -12.55 7.92
N ILE A 110 8.38 -12.06 6.68
CA ILE A 110 9.33 -12.45 5.65
C ILE A 110 10.56 -11.54 5.71
#